data_AF-A0A7W1H705-F1
#
_entry.id   AF-A0A7W1H705-F1
#
_cell.length_a   1.000
_cell.length_b   1.000
_cell.length_c   1.000
_cell.angle_alpha   90.00
_cell.angle_beta   90.00
_cell.angle_gamma   90.00
#
_symmetry.space_group_name_H-M   'P 1'
#
loop_
_entity.id
_entity.type
_entity.pdbx_description
1 polymer ?
#
loop_
_entity_poly.entity_id
_entity_poly.type
_entity_poly.pdbx_seq_one_letter_code
_entity_poly.pdbx_strand_id
1 'polypeptide(L)'
;MNDTPREIAQMVREKLMARPGAERLMMGSRMFEAARTMILASFPAGLSEVEIRRRLCERLYGGEVNVEAFIESLLKAREKNDDA
;
A
#
# COMPACT_ATOMS: atom_id res chain seq x y z
N MET A 1 5.43 0.63 -16.06
CA MET A 1 4.65 1.55 -16.92
C MET A 1 5.37 1.60 -18.26
N ASN A 2 5.09 0.63 -19.12
CA ASN A 2 5.82 0.48 -20.38
C ASN A 2 5.19 1.32 -21.50
N ASP A 3 4.02 1.91 -21.25
CA ASP A 3 3.26 2.75 -22.18
C ASP A 3 3.69 4.22 -22.14
N THR A 4 4.77 4.56 -21.44
CA THR A 4 5.32 5.91 -21.38
C THR A 4 6.64 5.96 -22.16
N PRO A 5 6.76 6.82 -23.20
CA PRO A 5 8.02 7.00 -23.91
C PRO A 5 9.17 7.37 -22.97
N ARG A 6 10.39 6.92 -23.28
CA ARG A 6 11.55 7.02 -22.38
C ARG A 6 11.89 8.46 -22.05
N GLU A 7 11.81 9.35 -23.04
CA GLU A 7 12.05 10.78 -22.90
C GLU A 7 11.06 11.44 -21.93
N ILE A 8 9.80 10.99 -21.92
CA ILE A 8 8.78 11.48 -20.99
C ILE A 8 9.05 10.97 -19.57
N ALA A 9 9.37 9.68 -19.42
CA ALA A 9 9.73 9.11 -18.13
C ALA A 9 10.94 9.81 -17.51
N GLN A 10 11.94 10.13 -18.33
CA GLN A 10 13.13 10.88 -17.91
C GLN A 10 12.77 12.31 -17.47
N MET A 11 11.97 13.04 -18.27
CA MET A 11 11.52 14.38 -17.92
C MET A 11 10.75 14.41 -16.59
N VAL A 12 9.85 13.45 -16.38
CA VAL A 12 9.08 13.35 -15.12
C VAL A 12 10.01 13.07 -13.95
N ARG A 13 10.98 12.16 -14.11
CA ARG A 13 11.97 11.86 -13.08
C ARG A 13 12.80 13.09 -12.70
N GLU A 14 13.30 13.84 -13.67
CA GLU A 14 14.07 15.06 -13.44
C GLU A 14 13.27 16.12 -12.66
N LYS A 15 12.03 16.38 -13.09
CA LYS A 15 11.12 17.32 -12.41
C LYS A 15 10.78 16.86 -11.00
N LEU A 16 10.61 15.55 -10.77
CA LEU A 16 10.37 15.01 -9.45
C LEU A 16 11.62 15.20 -8.56
N MET A 17 12.81 14.90 -9.08
CA MET A 17 14.06 14.99 -8.31
C MET A 17 14.49 16.42 -7.98
N ALA A 18 14.07 17.40 -8.78
CA ALA A 18 14.26 18.83 -8.48
C ALA A 18 13.45 19.34 -7.27
N ARG A 19 12.43 18.60 -6.82
CA ARG A 19 11.62 18.97 -5.63
C ARG A 19 12.34 18.60 -4.32
N PRO A 20 12.08 19.34 -3.22
CA PRO A 20 12.55 18.97 -1.89
C PRO A 20 12.14 17.55 -1.49
N GLY A 21 12.99 16.86 -0.73
CA GLY A 21 12.75 15.49 -0.31
C GLY A 21 11.43 15.31 0.45
N ALA A 22 11.10 16.24 1.36
CA ALA A 22 9.85 16.22 2.11
C ALA A 22 8.61 16.32 1.19
N GLU A 23 8.69 17.11 0.13
CA GLU A 23 7.59 17.23 -0.84
C GLU A 23 7.40 15.91 -1.60
N ARG A 24 8.49 15.27 -2.03
CA ARG A 24 8.42 13.96 -2.69
C ARG A 24 7.81 12.89 -1.80
N LEU A 25 8.16 12.89 -0.51
CA LEU A 25 7.57 11.98 0.48
C LEU A 25 6.06 12.20 0.56
N MET A 26 5.62 13.46 0.70
CA MET A 26 4.19 13.78 0.77
C MET A 26 3.43 13.40 -0.49
N MET A 27 4.02 13.57 -1.67
CA MET A 27 3.44 13.11 -2.93
C MET A 27 3.23 11.59 -2.90
N GLY A 28 4.25 10.82 -2.52
CA GLY A 28 4.16 9.36 -2.39
C GLY A 28 3.08 8.91 -1.39
N SER A 29 3.05 9.52 -0.20
CA SER A 29 2.04 9.21 0.82
C SER A 29 0.62 9.49 0.33
N ARG A 30 0.39 10.61 -0.36
CA ARG A 30 -0.94 10.94 -0.91
C ARG A 30 -1.37 9.98 -2.03
N MET A 31 -0.43 9.57 -2.88
CA MET A 31 -0.71 8.58 -3.91
C MET A 31 -1.08 7.22 -3.29
N PHE A 32 -0.37 6.81 -2.24
CA PHE A 32 -0.68 5.59 -1.50
C PHE A 32 -2.06 5.66 -0.84
N GLU A 33 -2.39 6.77 -0.16
CA GLU A 33 -3.72 6.96 0.45
C GLU A 33 -4.83 6.87 -0.60
N ALA A 34 -4.69 7.55 -1.74
CA ALA A 34 -5.68 7.48 -2.82
C ALA A 34 -5.87 6.04 -3.33
N ALA A 35 -4.77 5.31 -3.57
CA ALA A 35 -4.85 3.91 -3.98
C ALA A 35 -5.50 3.03 -2.91
N ARG A 36 -5.13 3.20 -1.64
CA ARG A 36 -5.71 2.47 -0.51
C ARG A 36 -7.21 2.72 -0.39
N THR A 37 -7.67 3.96 -0.51
CA THR A 37 -9.10 4.32 -0.49
C THR A 37 -9.86 3.60 -1.62
N MET A 38 -9.32 3.62 -2.84
CA MET A 38 -9.95 2.95 -3.98
C MET A 38 -10.03 1.42 -3.78
N ILE A 39 -8.96 0.81 -3.27
CA ILE A 39 -8.93 -0.63 -3.00
C ILE A 39 -9.96 -0.99 -1.93
N LEU A 40 -10.00 -0.26 -0.81
CA LEU A 40 -10.97 -0.50 0.26
C LEU A 40 -12.41 -0.37 -0.22
N ALA A 41 -12.70 0.64 -1.04
CA ALA A 41 -14.03 0.82 -1.63
C ALA A 41 -14.44 -0.32 -2.58
N SER A 42 -13.47 -1.08 -3.11
CA SER A 42 -13.74 -2.24 -3.98
C SER A 42 -14.04 -3.54 -3.22
N PHE A 43 -13.85 -3.57 -1.89
CA PHE A 43 -14.03 -4.78 -1.11
C PHE A 43 -15.52 -5.07 -0.82
N PRO A 44 -15.91 -6.36 -0.73
CA PRO A 44 -17.22 -6.75 -0.23
C PRO A 44 -17.51 -6.16 1.17
N ALA A 45 -18.78 -5.88 1.44
CA ALA A 45 -19.21 -5.50 2.78
C ALA A 45 -19.12 -6.69 3.76
N GLY A 46 -18.98 -6.42 5.06
CA GLY A 46 -19.03 -7.43 6.12
C GLY A 46 -17.74 -8.23 6.33
N LEU A 47 -16.63 -7.85 5.71
CA LEU A 47 -15.33 -8.48 5.97
C LEU A 47 -14.83 -8.19 7.38
N SER A 48 -14.17 -9.17 8.00
CA SER A 48 -13.45 -8.96 9.25
C SER A 48 -12.23 -8.06 9.03
N GLU A 49 -11.75 -7.42 10.09
CA GLU A 49 -10.56 -6.56 10.00
C GLU A 49 -9.33 -7.31 9.48
N VAL A 50 -9.16 -8.57 9.91
CA VAL A 50 -8.05 -9.44 9.47
C VAL A 50 -8.15 -9.71 7.97
N GLU A 51 -9.36 -9.98 7.47
CA GLU A 51 -9.59 -10.24 6.05
C GLU A 51 -9.40 -8.98 5.19
N ILE A 52 -9.79 -7.80 5.70
CA ILE A 52 -9.48 -6.52 5.06
C ILE A 52 -7.97 -6.33 4.95
N ARG A 53 -7.23 -6.57 6.04
CA ARG A 53 -5.76 -6.43 6.07
C ARG A 53 -5.06 -7.45 5.16
N ARG A 54 -5.56 -8.69 5.08
CA ARG A 54 -5.09 -9.72 4.13
C ARG A 54 -5.21 -9.25 2.69
N ARG A 55 -6.42 -8.88 2.27
CA ARG A 55 -6.69 -8.44 0.89
C ARG A 55 -5.94 -7.17 0.51
N LEU A 56 -5.79 -6.22 1.44
CA LEU A 56 -4.97 -5.03 1.22
C LEU A 56 -3.51 -5.41 0.98
N CYS A 57 -2.95 -6.30 1.80
CA CYS A 57 -1.57 -6.75 1.68
C CYS A 57 -1.35 -7.48 0.34
N GLU A 58 -2.23 -8.41 -0.02
CA GLU A 58 -2.21 -9.10 -1.30
C GLU A 58 -2.31 -8.14 -2.49
N ARG A 59 -3.18 -7.12 -2.42
CA ARG A 59 -3.37 -6.19 -3.54
C ARG A 59 -2.18 -5.25 -3.73
N LEU A 60 -1.56 -4.80 -2.64
CA LEU A 60 -0.50 -3.80 -2.67
C LEU A 60 0.90 -4.41 -2.89
N TYR A 61 1.14 -5.58 -2.30
CA TYR A 61 2.46 -6.22 -2.29
C TYR A 61 2.47 -7.57 -3.01
N GLY A 62 1.33 -8.27 -3.06
CA GLY A 62 1.22 -9.55 -3.76
C GLY A 62 2.29 -10.55 -3.32
N GLY A 63 3.04 -11.08 -4.29
CA GLY A 63 4.13 -12.05 -4.05
C GLY A 63 5.44 -11.46 -3.51
N GLU A 64 5.53 -10.14 -3.30
CA GLU A 64 6.72 -9.51 -2.73
C GLU A 64 6.86 -9.78 -1.22
N VAL A 65 5.78 -10.20 -0.57
CA VAL A 65 5.73 -10.46 0.88
C VAL A 65 5.04 -11.78 1.20
N ASN A 66 5.36 -12.36 2.35
CA ASN A 66 4.62 -13.51 2.88
C ASN A 66 3.35 -13.03 3.61
N VAL A 67 2.23 -13.02 2.88
CA VAL A 67 0.93 -12.58 3.41
C VAL A 67 0.49 -13.43 4.59
N GLU A 68 0.69 -14.75 4.56
CA GLU A 68 0.25 -15.63 5.65
C GLU A 68 1.03 -15.36 6.93
N ALA A 69 2.35 -15.17 6.84
CA ALA A 69 3.16 -14.77 7.99
C ALA A 69 2.73 -13.40 8.57
N PHE A 70 2.33 -12.46 7.70
CA PHE A 70 1.77 -11.20 8.12
C PHE A 70 0.44 -11.40 8.89
N ILE A 71 -0.48 -12.21 8.39
CA ILE A 71 -1.76 -12.48 9.05
C ILE A 71 -1.57 -13.20 10.39
N GLU A 72 -0.67 -14.19 10.47
CA GLU A 72 -0.33 -14.84 11.73
C GLU A 72 0.19 -13.83 12.77
N SER A 73 1.01 -12.87 12.34
CA SER A 73 1.52 -11.82 13.24
C SER A 73 0.40 -10.92 13.78
N LEU A 74 -0.63 -10.63 12.96
CA LEU A 74 -1.77 -9.82 13.37
C LEU A 74 -2.65 -10.55 14.39
N LEU A 75 -2.88 -11.85 14.20
CA LEU A 75 -3.67 -12.67 15.13
C LEU A 75 -2.98 -12.75 16.49
N LYS A 76 -1.67 -13.04 16.51
CA LYS A 76 -0.87 -13.07 17.75
C LYS A 76 -0.87 -11.74 18.49
N ALA A 77 -0.78 -10.63 17.76
CA ALA A 77 -0.81 -9.29 18.37
C ALA A 77 -2.17 -8.98 19.01
N ARG A 78 -3.26 -9.50 18.44
CA ARG A 78 -4.61 -9.35 18.98
C ARG A 78 -4.81 -10.17 20.26
N GLU A 79 -4.41 -11.44 20.25
CA GLU A 79 -4.46 -12.31 21.43
C GLU A 79 -3.76 -11.67 22.63
N LYS A 80 -2.56 -11.13 22.42
CA LYS A 80 -1.80 -10.44 23.47
C LYS A 80 -2.50 -9.19 24.05
N ASN A 81 -3.31 -8.50 23.26
CA ASN A 81 -4.05 -7.32 23.71
C ASN A 81 -5.36 -7.68 24.41
N ASP A 82 -5.93 -8.85 24.13
CA ASP A 82 -7.14 -9.34 24.79
C ASP A 82 -6.83 -9.96 26.18
N ASP A 83 -5.57 -10.36 26.42
CA ASP A 83 -5.05 -10.90 27.69
C ASP A 83 -4.53 -9.82 28.68
N ALA A 84 -4.55 -8.54 28.33
CA ALA A 84 -4.00 -7.41 29.10
C ALA A 84 -5.10 -6.50 29.67
#